data_AF-A0A3E1KTL7-F1
#
_entry.id   AF-A0A3E1KTL7-F1
#
_cell.length_a   1.000
_cell.length_b   1.000
_cell.length_c   1.000
_cell.angle_alpha   90.00
_cell.angle_beta   90.00
_cell.angle_gamma   90.00
#
_symmetry.space_group_name_H-M   'P 1'
#
loop_
_entity.id
_entity.type
_entity.pdbx_description
1 polymer ?
#
loop_
_entity_poly.entity_id
_entity_poly.type
_entity_poly.pdbx_seq_one_letter_code
_entity_poly.pdbx_strand_id
1 'polypeptide(L)'
;MAEGGVAEWRHCGRAAMRTAVAAPYARAHMYARCAALTEAAHSTAGSVGAADATARDATEGSLQRAPDHAAQLMACRHIGQGDYAQVEQPLRQAAVGGDPDAQLELLRQRARRFIEQQPDLGADGRPQPLSFPGRAEAEQALANLEERAMHGDRAAMPVLDQLLSSPLLDIAEPLYGDAGRLVFQQPFGRPLQPATPLRGEEMFDDMDAVTQQQVVLLARELHAKVLRSLRCLPPCK
;
A
#
# COMPACT_ATOMS: atom_id res chain seq x y z
N MET A 1 -19.41 -50.48 -22.87
CA MET A 1 -18.80 -49.45 -23.75
C MET A 1 -19.90 -48.43 -23.99
N ALA A 2 -19.80 -47.14 -23.70
CA ALA A 2 -18.73 -46.27 -23.24
C ALA A 2 -19.41 -45.07 -22.58
N GLU A 3 -18.87 -44.52 -21.49
CA GLU A 3 -18.98 -43.09 -21.15
C GLU A 3 -17.84 -42.76 -20.18
N GLY A 4 -16.94 -41.87 -20.60
CA GLY A 4 -15.83 -41.41 -19.79
C GLY A 4 -15.07 -40.33 -20.56
N GLY A 5 -15.31 -39.06 -20.25
CA GLY A 5 -14.59 -37.99 -20.91
C GLY A 5 -15.11 -36.57 -20.68
N VAL A 6 -15.40 -36.14 -19.45
CA VAL A 6 -15.56 -34.70 -19.16
C VAL A 6 -15.17 -34.37 -17.71
N ALA A 7 -13.88 -34.43 -17.35
CA ALA A 7 -13.45 -33.98 -16.02
C ALA A 7 -12.02 -33.42 -15.90
N GLU A 8 -11.33 -33.10 -17.00
CA GLU A 8 -9.90 -32.74 -16.94
C GLU A 8 -9.52 -31.40 -17.60
N TRP A 9 -10.43 -30.42 -17.59
CA TRP A 9 -10.14 -29.09 -18.18
C TRP A 9 -10.28 -27.90 -17.22
N ARG A 10 -10.77 -28.10 -15.98
CA ARG A 10 -11.00 -26.97 -15.04
C ARG A 10 -9.78 -26.58 -14.21
N HIS A 11 -8.77 -27.43 -14.09
CA HIS A 11 -7.56 -27.14 -13.29
C HIS A 11 -6.44 -26.43 -14.06
N CYS A 12 -6.33 -26.61 -15.39
CA CYS A 12 -5.37 -25.86 -16.20
C CYS A 12 -5.69 -24.35 -16.29
N GLY A 13 -6.97 -23.97 -16.32
CA GLY A 13 -7.36 -22.57 -16.49
C GLY A 13 -6.99 -21.64 -15.33
N ARG A 14 -7.05 -22.14 -14.08
CA ARG A 14 -6.81 -21.32 -12.87
C ARG A 14 -5.32 -21.13 -12.58
N ALA A 15 -4.49 -22.13 -12.88
CA ALA A 15 -3.02 -22.02 -12.81
C ALA A 15 -2.48 -21.15 -13.95
N ALA A 16 -2.98 -21.34 -15.18
CA ALA A 16 -2.62 -20.53 -16.34
C ALA A 16 -3.04 -19.05 -16.17
N MET A 17 -4.21 -18.77 -15.58
CA MET A 17 -4.62 -17.40 -15.23
C MET A 17 -3.72 -16.78 -14.16
N ARG A 18 -3.35 -17.51 -13.09
CA ARG A 18 -2.40 -16.98 -12.09
C ARG A 18 -1.03 -16.70 -12.70
N THR A 19 -0.54 -17.52 -13.64
CA THR A 19 0.73 -17.26 -14.34
C THR A 19 0.65 -16.14 -15.38
N ALA A 20 -0.48 -15.99 -16.06
CA ALA A 20 -0.70 -14.94 -17.07
C ALA A 20 -0.89 -13.55 -16.43
N VAL A 21 -1.50 -13.50 -15.24
CA VAL A 21 -1.70 -12.28 -14.44
C VAL A 21 -0.45 -11.91 -13.64
N ALA A 22 0.35 -12.90 -13.20
CA ALA A 22 1.61 -12.65 -12.48
C ALA A 22 2.74 -12.08 -13.37
N ALA A 23 2.77 -12.39 -14.66
CA ALA A 23 3.80 -11.91 -15.58
C ALA A 23 3.85 -10.37 -15.73
N PRO A 24 2.73 -9.64 -15.92
CA PRO A 24 2.75 -8.18 -15.96
C PRO A 24 3.07 -7.54 -14.61
N TYR A 25 2.58 -8.09 -13.48
CA TYR A 25 2.93 -7.58 -12.14
C TYR A 25 4.43 -7.78 -11.82
N ALA A 26 4.98 -8.97 -12.08
CA ALA A 26 6.41 -9.23 -11.89
C ALA A 26 7.29 -8.31 -12.76
N ARG A 27 6.85 -7.99 -13.98
CA ARG A 27 7.51 -7.04 -14.86
C ARG A 27 7.48 -5.61 -14.29
N ALA A 28 6.32 -5.15 -13.82
CA ALA A 28 6.20 -3.85 -13.14
C ALA A 28 7.11 -3.74 -11.92
N HIS A 29 7.12 -4.76 -11.06
CA HIS A 29 7.94 -4.79 -9.86
C HIS A 29 9.44 -4.78 -10.19
N MET A 30 9.84 -5.49 -11.25
CA MET A 30 11.21 -5.49 -11.73
C MET A 30 11.63 -4.12 -12.28
N TYR A 31 10.75 -3.45 -13.04
CA TYR A 31 10.98 -2.09 -13.51
C TYR A 31 11.10 -1.07 -12.36
N ALA A 32 10.20 -1.13 -11.38
CA ALA A 32 10.23 -0.27 -10.19
C ALA A 32 11.53 -0.47 -9.38
N ARG A 33 11.97 -1.72 -9.19
CA ARG A 33 13.23 -2.02 -8.51
C ARG A 33 14.44 -1.47 -9.27
N CYS A 34 14.45 -1.59 -10.58
CA CYS A 34 15.53 -1.05 -11.40
C CYS A 34 15.57 0.49 -11.40
N ALA A 35 14.41 1.16 -11.41
CA ALA A 35 14.34 2.61 -11.29
C ALA A 35 14.88 3.10 -9.93
N ALA A 36 14.50 2.46 -8.82
CA ALA A 36 15.01 2.82 -7.50
C ALA A 36 16.53 2.66 -7.37
N LEU A 37 17.09 1.59 -7.97
CA LEU A 37 18.54 1.36 -7.98
C LEU A 37 19.28 2.43 -8.79
N THR A 38 18.74 2.84 -9.94
CA THR A 38 19.37 3.88 -10.74
C THR A 38 19.24 5.26 -10.08
N GLU A 39 18.08 5.63 -9.53
CA GLU A 39 17.92 6.89 -8.77
C GLU A 39 18.92 7.00 -7.61
N ALA A 40 19.05 5.95 -6.79
CA ALA A 40 20.03 5.92 -5.70
C ALA A 40 21.48 6.07 -6.19
N ALA A 41 21.83 5.48 -7.34
CA ALA A 41 23.14 5.65 -7.96
C ALA A 41 23.37 7.10 -8.45
N HIS A 42 22.35 7.78 -8.97
CA HIS A 42 22.46 9.19 -9.36
C HIS A 42 22.55 10.13 -8.15
N SER A 43 21.79 9.86 -7.08
CA SER A 43 21.85 10.64 -5.83
C SER A 43 23.21 10.52 -5.13
N THR A 44 23.79 9.31 -5.09
CA THR A 44 25.13 9.08 -4.53
C THR A 44 26.22 9.70 -5.38
N ALA A 45 26.13 9.65 -6.72
CA ALA A 45 27.05 10.33 -7.63
C ALA A 45 26.99 11.87 -7.49
N GLY A 46 25.82 12.43 -7.16
CA GLY A 46 25.64 13.86 -6.86
C GLY A 46 26.12 14.28 -5.47
N SER A 47 26.28 13.36 -4.52
CA SER A 47 26.69 13.67 -3.13
C SER A 47 28.20 13.55 -2.88
N VAL A 48 29.01 13.14 -3.87
CA VAL A 48 30.48 13.02 -3.72
C VAL A 48 31.20 14.39 -3.70
N GLY A 49 30.46 15.48 -3.55
CA GLY A 49 31.02 16.83 -3.36
C GLY A 49 31.23 17.25 -1.90
N ALA A 50 30.68 16.54 -0.90
CA ALA A 50 30.78 16.99 0.50
C ALA A 50 30.53 15.87 1.52
N ALA A 51 31.52 15.02 1.78
CA ALA A 51 31.69 14.40 3.10
C ALA A 51 33.09 13.81 3.22
N ASP A 52 33.83 14.39 4.16
CA ASP A 52 35.18 14.05 4.56
C ASP A 52 35.29 12.63 5.14
N ALA A 53 36.48 12.07 5.03
CA ALA A 53 36.82 10.71 5.37
C ALA A 53 36.74 10.46 6.88
N THR A 54 35.75 9.67 7.35
CA THR A 54 35.91 8.83 8.56
C THR A 54 34.88 7.70 8.59
N ALA A 55 35.27 6.48 8.18
CA ALA A 55 34.72 5.22 8.67
C ALA A 55 35.60 4.04 8.20
N ARG A 56 36.71 3.81 8.92
CA ARG A 56 37.38 2.51 8.91
C ARG A 56 36.65 1.62 9.91
N ASP A 57 35.72 0.81 9.39
CA ASP A 57 35.42 -0.56 9.86
C ASP A 57 34.14 -1.09 9.16
N ALA A 58 34.33 -1.71 7.99
CA ALA A 58 33.32 -2.54 7.31
C ALA A 58 33.98 -3.37 6.19
N THR A 59 35.01 -4.16 6.49
CA THR A 59 35.95 -4.62 5.46
C THR A 59 35.73 -6.01 4.86
N GLU A 60 34.59 -6.68 5.04
CA GLU A 60 34.28 -7.88 4.22
C GLU A 60 32.89 -7.82 3.57
N GLY A 61 31.84 -7.51 4.35
CA GLY A 61 30.48 -7.39 3.80
C GLY A 61 30.28 -6.22 2.83
N SER A 62 31.07 -5.15 2.93
CA SER A 62 30.99 -4.00 2.02
C SER A 62 31.75 -4.22 0.70
N LEU A 63 32.81 -5.05 0.72
CA LEU A 63 33.61 -5.38 -0.48
C LEU A 63 32.88 -6.33 -1.44
N GLN A 64 31.97 -7.17 -0.93
CA GLN A 64 31.11 -8.04 -1.76
C GLN A 64 29.82 -7.35 -2.21
N ARG A 65 29.27 -6.43 -1.41
CA ARG A 65 28.09 -5.65 -1.81
C ARG A 65 28.34 -4.73 -2.99
N ALA A 66 29.53 -4.14 -3.11
CA ALA A 66 29.87 -3.23 -4.21
C ALA A 66 29.83 -3.90 -5.61
N PRO A 67 30.47 -5.07 -5.86
CA PRO A 67 30.38 -5.76 -7.14
C PRO A 67 28.99 -6.32 -7.42
N ASP A 68 28.27 -6.82 -6.40
CA ASP A 68 26.89 -7.27 -6.56
C ASP A 68 25.95 -6.11 -6.92
N HIS A 69 26.14 -4.95 -6.32
CA HIS A 69 25.39 -3.73 -6.63
C HIS A 69 25.71 -3.22 -8.04
N ALA A 70 26.98 -3.23 -8.45
CA ALA A 70 27.37 -2.87 -9.82
C ALA A 70 26.79 -3.84 -10.86
N ALA A 71 26.80 -5.14 -10.59
CA ALA A 71 26.17 -6.14 -11.44
C ALA A 71 24.66 -5.95 -11.55
N GLN A 72 23.98 -5.61 -10.46
CA GLN A 72 22.55 -5.29 -10.45
C GLN A 72 22.24 -4.01 -11.26
N LEU A 73 23.06 -2.96 -11.13
CA LEU A 73 22.92 -1.74 -11.94
C LEU A 73 23.12 -2.04 -13.44
N MET A 74 24.08 -2.90 -13.78
CA MET A 74 24.30 -3.33 -15.16
C MET A 74 23.13 -4.12 -15.72
N ALA A 75 22.52 -5.00 -14.93
CA ALA A 75 21.29 -5.72 -15.31
C ALA A 75 20.11 -4.76 -15.53
N CYS A 76 20.06 -3.65 -14.78
CA CYS A 76 19.04 -2.61 -14.88
C CYS A 76 19.35 -1.52 -15.92
N ARG A 77 20.49 -1.56 -16.62
CA ARG A 77 20.95 -0.49 -17.53
C ARG A 77 19.97 -0.15 -18.65
N HIS A 78 19.22 -1.14 -19.15
CA HIS A 78 18.21 -0.96 -20.20
C HIS A 78 16.80 -0.72 -19.68
N ILE A 79 16.65 -0.71 -18.36
CA ILE A 79 15.36 -0.66 -17.64
C ILE A 79 15.25 0.65 -16.85
N GLY A 80 16.38 1.16 -16.35
CA GLY A 80 16.46 2.22 -15.34
C GLY A 80 16.42 3.66 -15.85
N GLN A 81 16.04 3.91 -17.10
CA GLN A 81 15.60 5.24 -17.55
C GLN A 81 14.07 5.34 -17.53
N GLY A 82 13.45 4.72 -16.52
CA GLY A 82 12.01 4.53 -16.42
C GLY A 82 11.23 5.82 -16.60
N ASP A 83 10.54 5.93 -17.72
CA ASP A 83 9.33 6.74 -17.76
C ASP A 83 8.31 6.06 -16.85
N TYR A 84 7.63 6.82 -15.98
CA TYR A 84 6.51 6.33 -15.17
C TYR A 84 5.52 5.51 -16.00
N ALA A 85 5.35 5.86 -17.29
CA ALA A 85 4.54 5.11 -18.24
C ALA A 85 4.94 3.63 -18.39
N GLN A 86 6.24 3.29 -18.29
CA GLN A 86 6.75 1.93 -18.45
C GLN A 86 6.43 1.03 -17.25
N VAL A 87 6.31 1.59 -16.04
CA VAL A 87 5.88 0.86 -14.84
C VAL A 87 4.36 0.81 -14.77
N GLU A 88 3.69 1.90 -15.13
CA GLU A 88 2.26 2.04 -14.96
C GLU A 88 1.45 1.16 -15.93
N GLN A 89 1.87 1.05 -17.20
CA GLN A 89 1.12 0.26 -18.17
C GLN A 89 1.05 -1.24 -17.80
N PRO A 90 2.15 -1.92 -17.43
CA PRO A 90 2.09 -3.29 -16.91
C PRO A 90 1.29 -3.41 -15.61
N LEU A 91 1.35 -2.43 -14.70
CA LEU A 91 0.51 -2.42 -13.49
C LEU A 91 -0.97 -2.36 -13.83
N ARG A 92 -1.39 -1.47 -14.74
CA ARG A 92 -2.79 -1.39 -15.19
C ARG A 92 -3.25 -2.68 -15.84
N GLN A 93 -2.39 -3.30 -16.67
CA GLN A 93 -2.69 -4.60 -17.28
C GLN A 93 -2.88 -5.71 -16.24
N ALA A 94 -1.99 -5.79 -15.25
CA ALA A 94 -2.10 -6.75 -14.16
C ALA A 94 -3.37 -6.51 -13.32
N ALA A 95 -3.67 -5.24 -13.00
CA ALA A 95 -4.84 -4.87 -12.23
C ALA A 95 -6.16 -5.19 -12.94
N VAL A 96 -6.25 -4.94 -14.25
CA VAL A 96 -7.38 -5.37 -15.10
C VAL A 96 -7.48 -6.90 -15.16
N GLY A 97 -6.34 -7.59 -15.12
CA GLY A 97 -6.26 -9.04 -14.98
C GLY A 97 -6.67 -9.59 -13.60
N GLY A 98 -6.99 -8.72 -12.64
CA GLY A 98 -7.39 -9.10 -11.28
C GLY A 98 -6.24 -9.34 -10.31
N ASP A 99 -5.02 -8.86 -10.63
CA ASP A 99 -3.88 -8.94 -9.71
C ASP A 99 -4.11 -8.01 -8.50
N PRO A 100 -4.24 -8.56 -7.27
CA PRO A 100 -4.54 -7.75 -6.10
C PRO A 100 -3.37 -6.84 -5.69
N ASP A 101 -2.13 -7.24 -5.98
CA ASP A 101 -0.94 -6.47 -5.62
C ASP A 101 -0.72 -5.31 -6.60
N ALA A 102 -1.01 -5.52 -7.89
CA ALA A 102 -1.01 -4.46 -8.88
C ALA A 102 -2.10 -3.41 -8.61
N GLN A 103 -3.30 -3.86 -8.19
CA GLN A 103 -4.37 -2.96 -7.77
C GLN A 103 -3.96 -2.12 -6.55
N LEU A 104 -3.30 -2.73 -5.55
CA LEU A 104 -2.76 -1.99 -4.41
C LEU A 104 -1.69 -0.99 -4.82
N GLU A 105 -0.78 -1.36 -5.71
CA GLU A 105 0.29 -0.46 -6.16
C GLU A 105 -0.27 0.76 -6.88
N LEU A 106 -1.30 0.59 -7.72
CA LEU A 106 -2.00 1.72 -8.34
C LEU A 106 -2.70 2.61 -7.31
N LEU A 107 -3.34 2.03 -6.30
CA LEU A 107 -3.95 2.78 -5.19
C LEU A 107 -2.89 3.56 -4.40
N ARG A 108 -1.73 2.96 -4.14
CA ARG A 108 -0.59 3.59 -3.48
C ARG A 108 -0.04 4.76 -4.28
N GLN A 109 0.16 4.59 -5.59
CA GLN A 109 0.61 5.66 -6.49
C GLN A 109 -0.39 6.81 -6.55
N ARG A 110 -1.69 6.50 -6.58
CA ARG A 110 -2.75 7.51 -6.53
C ARG A 110 -2.75 8.25 -5.20
N ALA A 111 -2.64 7.54 -4.07
CA ALA A 111 -2.59 8.13 -2.74
C ALA A 111 -1.39 9.08 -2.60
N ARG A 112 -0.20 8.66 -3.05
CA ARG A 112 1.00 9.51 -3.09
C ARG A 112 0.78 10.78 -3.89
N ARG A 113 0.18 10.67 -5.08
CA ARG A 113 -0.14 11.85 -5.89
C ARG A 113 -1.03 12.85 -5.15
N PHE A 114 -2.02 12.40 -4.39
CA PHE A 114 -2.85 13.32 -3.59
C PHE A 114 -2.09 13.99 -2.45
N ILE A 115 -1.12 13.29 -1.85
CA ILE A 115 -0.33 13.80 -0.73
C ILE A 115 0.79 14.74 -1.23
N GLU A 116 1.42 14.40 -2.35
CA GLU A 116 2.53 15.15 -2.96
C GLU A 116 2.05 16.36 -3.76
N GLN A 117 0.82 16.33 -4.28
CA GLN A 117 0.17 17.52 -4.83
C GLN A 117 -0.11 18.48 -3.69
N GLN A 118 0.87 19.35 -3.39
CA GLN A 118 0.66 20.48 -2.50
C GLN A 118 -0.43 21.35 -3.13
N PRO A 119 -1.57 21.55 -2.46
CA PRO A 119 -2.54 22.51 -2.94
C PRO A 119 -1.95 23.90 -2.83
N ASP A 120 -2.37 24.77 -3.73
CA ASP A 120 -2.08 26.18 -3.59
C ASP A 120 -2.57 26.66 -2.22
N LEU A 121 -1.71 27.38 -1.49
CA LEU A 121 -2.11 27.98 -0.23
C LEU A 121 -3.14 29.08 -0.53
N GLY A 122 -4.26 29.02 0.18
CA GLY A 122 -5.25 30.08 0.21
C GLY A 122 -4.68 31.37 0.79
N ALA A 123 -5.43 32.46 0.65
CA ALA A 123 -5.05 33.77 1.20
C ALA A 123 -4.90 33.77 2.74
N ASP A 124 -5.49 32.78 3.41
CA ASP A 124 -5.40 32.52 4.84
C ASP A 124 -4.22 31.61 5.24
N GLY A 125 -3.36 31.25 4.27
CA GLY A 125 -2.21 30.37 4.48
C GLY A 125 -2.57 28.90 4.67
N ARG A 126 -3.84 28.51 4.44
CA ARG A 126 -4.29 27.13 4.54
C ARG A 126 -4.24 26.44 3.17
N PRO A 127 -3.93 25.14 3.11
CA PRO A 127 -4.03 24.38 1.87
C PRO A 127 -5.44 24.51 1.27
N GLN A 128 -5.55 24.89 0.00
CA GLN A 128 -6.85 24.90 -0.68
C GLN A 128 -7.43 23.48 -0.75
N PRO A 129 -8.74 23.32 -0.56
CA PRO A 129 -9.40 22.03 -0.71
C PRO A 129 -9.25 21.52 -2.15
N LEU A 130 -9.19 20.20 -2.30
CA LEU A 130 -9.15 19.57 -3.62
C LEU A 130 -10.35 19.99 -4.48
N SER A 131 -10.11 20.13 -5.79
CA SER A 131 -11.19 20.27 -6.76
C SER A 131 -12.20 19.12 -6.64
N PHE A 132 -13.48 19.35 -6.97
CA PHE A 132 -14.51 18.32 -6.92
C PHE A 132 -14.13 16.98 -7.57
N PRO A 133 -13.57 16.93 -8.81
CA PRO A 133 -13.13 15.66 -9.40
C PRO A 133 -11.97 15.02 -8.63
N GLY A 134 -11.04 15.82 -8.10
CA GLY A 134 -9.94 15.32 -7.27
C GLY A 134 -10.42 14.72 -5.95
N ARG A 135 -11.41 15.37 -5.31
CA ARG A 135 -12.07 14.87 -4.10
C ARG A 135 -12.77 13.54 -4.36
N ALA A 136 -13.56 13.43 -5.43
CA ALA A 136 -14.25 12.19 -5.78
C ALA A 136 -13.26 11.03 -6.06
N GLU A 137 -12.12 11.32 -6.71
CA GLU A 137 -11.09 10.31 -6.96
C GLU A 137 -10.40 9.86 -5.66
N ALA A 138 -10.18 10.78 -4.71
CA ALA A 138 -9.64 10.47 -3.39
C ALA A 138 -10.61 9.66 -2.52
N GLU A 139 -11.90 10.02 -2.51
CA GLU A 139 -12.98 9.26 -1.86
C GLU A 139 -13.05 7.83 -2.40
N GLN A 140 -12.95 7.65 -3.73
CA GLN A 140 -12.94 6.33 -4.33
C GLN A 140 -11.69 5.52 -3.95
N ALA A 141 -10.52 6.17 -3.90
CA ALA A 141 -9.28 5.52 -3.47
C ALA A 141 -9.36 5.09 -2.00
N LEU A 142 -9.93 5.94 -1.14
CA LEU A 142 -10.18 5.66 0.27
C LEU A 142 -11.10 4.44 0.41
N ALA A 143 -12.27 4.45 -0.24
CA ALA A 143 -13.23 3.36 -0.19
C ALA A 143 -12.62 2.01 -0.65
N ASN A 144 -11.82 2.02 -1.72
CA ASN A 144 -11.14 0.82 -2.21
C ASN A 144 -10.09 0.29 -1.23
N LEU A 145 -9.34 1.18 -0.57
CA LEU A 145 -8.34 0.79 0.43
C LEU A 145 -9.01 0.27 1.71
N GLU A 146 -10.09 0.91 2.14
CA GLU A 146 -10.92 0.46 3.24
C GLU A 146 -11.49 -0.93 2.96
N GLU A 147 -12.09 -1.15 1.80
CA GLU A 147 -12.61 -2.46 1.42
C GLU A 147 -11.51 -3.53 1.49
N ARG A 148 -10.33 -3.26 0.94
CA ARG A 148 -9.21 -4.21 0.97
C ARG A 148 -8.71 -4.46 2.41
N ALA A 149 -8.58 -3.42 3.22
CA ALA A 149 -8.22 -3.55 4.64
C ALA A 149 -9.28 -4.35 5.42
N MET A 150 -10.57 -4.12 5.14
CA MET A 150 -11.70 -4.86 5.72
C MET A 150 -11.74 -6.33 5.26
N HIS A 151 -11.19 -6.65 4.09
CA HIS A 151 -11.00 -8.03 3.62
C HIS A 151 -9.70 -8.67 4.15
N GLY A 152 -8.97 -7.98 5.01
CA GLY A 152 -7.77 -8.50 5.68
C GLY A 152 -6.46 -8.26 4.93
N ASP A 153 -6.45 -7.46 3.87
CA ASP A 153 -5.20 -7.06 3.23
C ASP A 153 -4.45 -6.03 4.08
N ARG A 154 -3.47 -6.53 4.86
CA ARG A 154 -2.62 -5.68 5.70
C ARG A 154 -1.73 -4.73 4.91
N ALA A 155 -1.42 -5.03 3.65
CA ALA A 155 -0.59 -4.14 2.84
C ALA A 155 -1.35 -2.87 2.41
N ALA A 156 -2.68 -2.86 2.48
CA ALA A 156 -3.52 -1.68 2.26
C ALA A 156 -3.50 -0.69 3.43
N MET A 157 -3.30 -1.18 4.66
CA MET A 157 -3.47 -0.38 5.89
C MET A 157 -2.52 0.81 6.00
N PRO A 158 -1.21 0.69 5.68
CA PRO A 158 -0.32 1.85 5.73
C PRO A 158 -0.72 2.94 4.73
N VAL A 159 -1.25 2.56 3.57
CA VAL A 159 -1.70 3.53 2.54
C VAL A 159 -3.00 4.21 2.97
N LEU A 160 -3.91 3.44 3.57
CA LEU A 160 -5.15 3.93 4.14
C LEU A 160 -4.89 4.93 5.28
N ASP A 161 -4.03 4.58 6.24
CA ASP A 161 -3.63 5.47 7.35
C ASP A 161 -2.99 6.76 6.83
N GLN A 162 -2.14 6.67 5.80
CA GLN A 162 -1.52 7.84 5.18
C GLN A 162 -2.55 8.79 4.56
N LEU A 163 -3.61 8.27 3.93
CA LEU A 163 -4.69 9.09 3.37
C LEU A 163 -5.59 9.69 4.46
N LEU A 164 -5.97 8.90 5.47
CA LEU A 164 -6.79 9.35 6.60
C LEU A 164 -6.10 10.43 7.44
N SER A 165 -4.77 10.41 7.47
CA SER A 165 -3.94 11.41 8.17
C SER A 165 -3.65 12.66 7.34
N SER A 166 -4.02 12.66 6.05
CA SER A 166 -3.68 13.76 5.16
C SER A 166 -4.59 14.96 5.43
N PRO A 167 -4.04 16.14 5.76
CA PRO A 167 -4.83 17.36 5.97
C PRO A 167 -5.46 17.87 4.67
N LEU A 168 -5.04 17.32 3.52
CA LEU A 168 -5.58 17.64 2.19
C LEU A 168 -6.93 17.01 1.94
N LEU A 169 -7.23 15.95 2.70
CA LEU A 169 -8.44 15.17 2.58
C LEU A 169 -9.30 15.46 3.80
N ASP A 170 -10.06 16.56 3.75
CA ASP A 170 -11.22 16.79 4.65
C ASP A 170 -12.39 15.85 4.27
N ILE A 171 -12.05 14.56 4.20
CA ILE A 171 -12.88 13.49 3.68
C ILE A 171 -13.20 12.50 4.81
N ALA A 172 -12.28 12.36 5.76
CA ALA A 172 -12.45 11.49 6.91
C ALA A 172 -12.81 12.30 8.16
N GLU A 173 -13.86 11.87 8.85
CA GLU A 173 -14.14 12.37 10.20
C GLU A 173 -12.95 11.98 11.11
N PRO A 174 -12.35 12.92 11.87
CA PRO A 174 -11.11 12.67 12.61
C PRO A 174 -11.16 11.42 13.50
N LEU A 175 -12.29 11.21 14.19
CA LEU A 175 -12.53 10.05 15.05
C LEU A 175 -12.51 8.72 14.29
N TYR A 176 -12.95 8.73 13.03
CA TYR A 176 -12.93 7.54 12.19
C TYR A 176 -11.50 7.14 11.81
N GLY A 177 -10.64 8.12 11.52
CA GLY A 177 -9.21 7.87 11.27
C GLY A 177 -8.52 7.19 12.46
N ASP A 178 -8.74 7.72 13.66
CA ASP A 178 -8.17 7.17 14.89
C ASP A 178 -8.75 5.81 15.25
N ALA A 179 -10.05 5.60 15.06
CA ALA A 179 -10.68 4.30 15.24
C ALA A 179 -10.14 3.27 14.23
N GLY A 180 -9.91 3.68 12.98
CA GLY A 180 -9.29 2.86 11.95
C GLY A 180 -7.88 2.40 12.33
N ARG A 181 -7.04 3.33 12.80
CA ARG A 181 -5.70 3.01 13.34
C ARG A 181 -5.77 1.97 14.44
N LEU A 182 -6.69 2.14 15.39
CA LEU A 182 -6.85 1.22 16.49
C LEU A 182 -7.32 -0.17 16.01
N VAL A 183 -8.23 -0.24 15.02
CA VAL A 183 -8.67 -1.49 14.38
C VAL A 183 -7.50 -2.23 13.74
N PHE A 184 -6.57 -1.53 13.08
CA PHE A 184 -5.42 -2.16 12.41
C PHE A 184 -4.41 -2.81 13.37
N GLN A 185 -4.37 -2.38 14.63
CA GLN A 185 -3.57 -3.02 15.67
C GLN A 185 -4.17 -4.34 16.18
N GLN A 186 -5.45 -4.58 15.89
CA GLN A 186 -6.15 -5.74 16.44
C GLN A 186 -5.92 -7.03 15.63
N PRO A 187 -6.02 -8.20 16.27
CA PRO A 187 -6.01 -9.47 15.54
C PRO A 187 -7.22 -9.57 14.59
N PHE A 188 -6.94 -9.86 13.32
CA PHE A 188 -7.98 -10.13 12.31
C PHE A 188 -8.64 -11.49 12.53
N GLY A 189 -9.92 -11.60 12.17
CA GLY A 189 -10.66 -12.87 12.23
C GLY A 189 -11.08 -13.33 13.63
N ARG A 190 -10.72 -12.59 14.70
CA ARG A 190 -11.13 -12.91 16.08
C ARG A 190 -11.98 -11.79 16.69
N PRO A 191 -13.14 -12.08 17.30
CA PRO A 191 -13.92 -11.08 18.00
C PRO A 191 -13.12 -10.43 19.13
N LEU A 192 -13.24 -9.10 19.24
CA LEU A 192 -12.70 -8.34 20.36
C LEU A 192 -13.49 -8.64 21.62
N GLN A 193 -12.79 -8.73 22.75
CA GLN A 193 -13.41 -8.94 24.05
C GLN A 193 -13.92 -7.59 24.60
N PRO A 194 -15.21 -7.45 24.99
CA PRO A 194 -15.82 -6.15 25.32
C PRO A 194 -15.12 -5.36 26.43
N ALA A 195 -14.56 -6.04 27.44
CA ALA A 195 -13.96 -5.44 28.63
C ALA A 195 -12.43 -5.42 28.63
N THR A 196 -11.80 -5.87 27.55
CA THR A 196 -10.34 -5.90 27.44
C THR A 196 -9.85 -4.65 26.72
N PRO A 197 -8.86 -3.91 27.25
CA PRO A 197 -8.22 -2.82 26.52
C PRO A 197 -7.75 -3.29 25.15
N LEU A 198 -8.00 -2.50 24.12
CA LEU A 198 -7.52 -2.73 22.78
C LEU A 198 -6.01 -2.46 22.71
N ARG A 199 -5.31 -3.20 21.85
CA ARG A 199 -3.89 -2.94 21.60
C ARG A 199 -3.73 -1.58 20.91
N GLY A 200 -2.82 -0.73 21.36
CA GLY A 200 -2.58 0.58 20.74
C GLY A 200 -3.46 1.70 21.28
N GLU A 201 -4.26 1.46 22.33
CA GLU A 201 -5.01 2.54 23.00
C GLU A 201 -4.09 3.62 23.58
N GLU A 202 -2.84 3.25 23.92
CA GLU A 202 -1.80 4.16 24.42
C GLU A 202 -1.37 5.24 23.41
N MET A 203 -1.68 5.05 22.11
CA MET A 203 -1.43 6.06 21.09
C MET A 203 -2.25 7.34 21.30
N PHE A 204 -3.26 7.27 22.16
CA PHE A 204 -4.23 8.33 22.39
C PHE A 204 -4.21 8.84 23.84
N ASP A 205 -3.13 8.61 24.59
CA ASP A 205 -3.02 9.04 26.00
C ASP A 205 -3.09 10.57 26.18
N ASP A 206 -2.70 11.33 25.15
CA ASP A 206 -2.79 12.80 25.13
C ASP A 206 -4.21 13.32 24.82
N MET A 207 -5.13 12.43 24.44
CA MET A 207 -6.52 12.78 24.09
C MET A 207 -7.40 12.83 25.34
N ASP A 208 -8.44 13.66 25.33
CA ASP A 208 -9.38 13.67 26.45
C ASP A 208 -10.11 12.32 26.56
N ALA A 209 -10.44 11.93 27.79
CA ALA A 209 -11.01 10.61 28.09
C ALA A 209 -12.34 10.33 27.36
N VAL A 210 -13.13 11.38 27.08
CA VAL A 210 -14.42 11.22 26.37
C VAL A 210 -14.16 10.88 24.91
N THR A 211 -13.27 11.62 24.25
CA THR A 211 -12.89 11.36 22.86
C THR A 211 -12.16 10.04 22.71
N GLN A 212 -11.27 9.68 23.63
CA GLN A 212 -10.62 8.36 23.67
C GLN A 212 -11.64 7.23 23.75
N GLN A 213 -12.65 7.37 24.61
CA GLN A 213 -13.71 6.37 24.73
C GLN A 213 -14.56 6.27 23.47
N GLN A 214 -14.82 7.38 22.77
CA GLN A 214 -15.53 7.39 21.48
C GLN A 214 -14.72 6.65 20.39
N VAL A 215 -13.42 6.90 20.30
CA VAL A 215 -12.52 6.20 19.37
C VAL A 215 -12.51 4.70 19.64
N VAL A 216 -12.43 4.28 20.90
CA VAL A 216 -12.46 2.86 21.30
C VAL A 216 -13.79 2.20 20.94
N LEU A 217 -14.92 2.86 21.19
CA LEU A 217 -16.23 2.34 20.84
C LEU A 217 -16.38 2.18 19.32
N LEU A 218 -16.02 3.21 18.56
CA LEU A 218 -16.06 3.18 17.10
C LEU A 218 -15.14 2.10 16.53
N ALA A 219 -13.92 1.95 17.08
CA ALA A 219 -12.99 0.90 16.67
C ALA A 219 -13.58 -0.51 16.85
N ARG A 220 -14.31 -0.76 17.94
CA ARG A 220 -14.98 -2.05 18.16
C ARG A 220 -16.09 -2.30 17.15
N GLU A 221 -16.87 -1.28 16.81
CA GLU A 221 -17.94 -1.38 15.80
C GLU A 221 -17.36 -1.66 14.40
N LEU A 222 -16.31 -0.95 14.02
CA LEU A 222 -15.59 -1.16 12.77
C LEU A 222 -14.99 -2.57 12.70
N HIS A 223 -14.33 -3.03 13.77
CA HIS A 223 -13.78 -4.38 13.84
C HIS A 223 -14.86 -5.46 13.72
N ALA A 224 -16.02 -5.26 14.38
CA ALA A 224 -17.16 -6.18 14.24
C ALA A 224 -17.72 -6.20 12.81
N LYS A 225 -17.75 -5.06 12.11
CA LYS A 225 -18.14 -4.98 10.68
C LYS A 225 -17.18 -5.79 9.80
N VAL A 226 -15.87 -5.66 10.03
CA VAL A 226 -14.81 -6.43 9.37
C VAL A 226 -14.95 -7.93 9.61
N LEU A 227 -15.21 -8.35 10.86
CA LEU A 227 -15.41 -9.77 11.16
C LEU A 227 -16.63 -10.36 10.46
N ARG A 228 -17.71 -9.57 10.31
CA ARG A 228 -18.92 -10.00 9.61
C ARG A 228 -18.66 -10.15 8.11
N SER A 229 -17.98 -9.21 7.46
CA SER A 229 -17.64 -9.32 6.02
C SER A 229 -16.77 -10.54 5.75
N LEU A 230 -15.77 -10.80 6.61
CA LEU A 230 -14.91 -11.98 6.49
C LEU A 230 -15.65 -13.32 6.63
N ARG A 231 -16.72 -13.38 7.42
CA ARG A 231 -17.55 -14.59 7.59
C ARG A 231 -18.50 -14.84 6.43
N CYS A 232 -18.81 -13.83 5.63
CA CYS A 232 -19.70 -13.94 4.46
C CYS A 232 -18.95 -14.34 3.17
N LEU A 233 -17.61 -14.39 3.20
CA LEU A 233 -16.82 -14.88 2.08
C LEU A 233 -16.92 -16.42 2.02
N PRO A 234 -17.22 -17.00 0.85
CA PRO A 234 -17.19 -18.45 0.70
C PRO A 234 -15.78 -18.96 1.05
N PRO A 235 -15.65 -20.09 1.77
CA PRO A 235 -14.33 -20.65 2.02
C PRO A 235 -13.66 -20.94 0.68
N CYS A 236 -12.49 -20.36 0.44
CA CYS A 236 -11.64 -20.72 -0.68
C CYS A 236 -11.34 -22.21 -0.59
N LYS A 237 -11.97 -23.00 -1.47
CA LYS A 237 -11.58 -24.38 -1.78
C LYS A 237 -10.48 -24.37 -2.83
#